data_AF-A0A1H6E9Y9-F1
#
_entry.id   AF-A0A1H6E9Y9-F1
#
_cell.length_a   1.000
_cell.length_b   1.000
_cell.length_c   1.000
_cell.angle_alpha   90.00
_cell.angle_beta   90.00
_cell.angle_gamma   90.00
#
_symmetry.space_group_name_H-M   'P 1'
#
loop_
_entity.id
_entity.type
_entity.pdbx_description
1 polymer ?
#
loop_
_entity_poly.entity_id
_entity_poly.type
_entity_poly.pdbx_seq_one_letter_code
_entity_poly.pdbx_strand_id
1 'polypeptide(L)' 'MAMTLRLTDEENQRLAELAAAEGRSKQEVVRSALADRWARQQKEQQLDEVVQRVLPRYRGLLDKLGTA' A
#
# COMPACT_ATOMS: atom_id res chain seq x y z
N MET A 1 -3.37 -15.37 -17.78
CA MET A 1 -4.18 -15.93 -16.68
C MET A 1 -5.33 -14.98 -16.40
N ALA A 2 -6.56 -15.49 -16.27
CA ALA A 2 -7.73 -14.66 -16.01
C ALA A 2 -7.97 -14.54 -14.50
N MET A 3 -8.24 -13.31 -14.04
CA MET A 3 -8.62 -13.02 -12.66
C MET A 3 -10.10 -12.68 -12.65
N THR A 4 -10.89 -13.39 -11.85
CA THR A 4 -12.32 -13.13 -11.65
C THR A 4 -12.56 -12.57 -10.26
N LEU A 5 -13.10 -11.36 -10.18
CA LEU A 5 -13.50 -10.72 -8.92
C LEU A 5 -14.98 -10.94 -8.68
N ARG A 6 -15.36 -11.18 -7.42
CA ARG A 6 -16.76 -11.07 -6.98
C ARG A 6 -16.93 -9.67 -6.40
N LEU A 7 -17.72 -8.86 -7.09
CA LEU A 7 -18.05 -7.50 -6.69
C LEU A 7 -19.56 -7.42 -6.46
N THR A 8 -19.97 -6.61 -5.51
CA THR A 8 -21.36 -6.13 -5.43
C THR A 8 -21.67 -5.24 -6.62
N ASP A 9 -22.96 -5.03 -6.91
CA ASP A 9 -23.37 -4.18 -8.03
C ASP A 9 -22.87 -2.74 -7.87
N GLU A 10 -22.87 -2.24 -6.64
CA GLU A 10 -22.35 -0.91 -6.31
C GLU A 10 -20.84 -0.78 -6.56
N GLU A 11 -20.05 -1.77 -6.15
CA GLU A 11 -18.60 -1.79 -6.41
C GLU A 11 -18.31 -1.87 -7.91
N ASN A 12 -19.09 -2.67 -8.67
CA ASN A 12 -18.92 -2.77 -10.11
C ASN A 12 -19.28 -1.47 -10.85
N GLN A 13 -20.28 -0.74 -10.35
CA GLN A 13 -20.65 0.58 -10.85
C GLN A 13 -19.56 1.61 -10.58
N ARG A 14 -19.08 1.71 -9.34
CA ARG A 14 -17.96 2.61 -8.98
C ARG A 14 -16.70 2.31 -9.78
N LEU A 15 -16.39 1.03 -10.01
CA LEU A 15 -15.26 0.62 -10.85
C LEU A 15 -15.47 1.03 -12.32
N ALA A 16 -16.71 1.02 -12.83
CA ALA A 16 -17.01 1.49 -14.18
C ALA A 16 -16.81 3.00 -14.31
N GLU A 17 -17.32 3.77 -13.34
CA GLU A 17 -17.17 5.22 -13.31
C GLU A 17 -15.70 5.63 -13.21
N LEU A 18 -14.93 4.98 -12.33
CA LEU A 18 -13.50 5.24 -12.20
C LEU A 18 -12.74 4.90 -13.49
N ALA A 19 -13.03 3.76 -14.10
CA ALA A 19 -12.43 3.36 -15.37
C ALA A 19 -12.75 4.35 -16.51
N ALA A 20 -13.99 4.83 -16.57
CA ALA A 20 -14.40 5.85 -17.54
C ALA A 20 -13.70 7.19 -17.30
N ALA A 21 -13.59 7.62 -16.04
CA ALA A 21 -12.88 8.85 -15.67
C ALA A 21 -11.38 8.81 -16.01
N GLU A 22 -10.75 7.64 -15.87
CA GLU A 22 -9.34 7.44 -16.22
C GLU A 22 -9.10 7.09 -17.69
N GLY A 23 -10.15 6.85 -18.48
CA GLY A 23 -10.02 6.40 -19.88
C GLY A 23 -9.35 5.03 -20.02
N ARG A 24 -9.52 4.16 -19.01
CA ARG A 24 -8.85 2.85 -18.89
C ARG A 24 -9.86 1.72 -18.82
N SER A 25 -9.39 0.48 -18.97
CA SER A 25 -10.23 -0.69 -18.71
C SER A 25 -10.38 -0.94 -17.21
N LYS A 26 -11.52 -1.51 -16.78
CA LYS A 26 -11.74 -1.91 -15.37
C LYS A 26 -10.61 -2.79 -14.82
N GLN A 27 -10.07 -3.69 -15.65
CA GLN A 27 -8.97 -4.58 -15.27
C GLN A 27 -7.67 -3.82 -15.03
N GLU A 28 -7.39 -2.81 -15.84
CA GLU A 28 -6.20 -1.96 -15.70
C GLU A 28 -6.28 -1.10 -14.44
N VAL A 29 -7.44 -0.53 -14.14
CA VAL A 29 -7.70 0.18 -12.88
C VAL A 29 -7.43 -0.71 -11.67
N VAL A 30 -7.97 -1.95 -11.67
CA VAL A 30 -7.73 -2.91 -10.58
C VAL A 30 -6.25 -3.26 -10.44
N ARG A 31 -5.54 -3.45 -11.56
CA ARG A 31 -4.10 -3.71 -11.55
C ARG A 31 -3.29 -2.55 -10.99
N SER A 32 -3.63 -1.31 -11.38
CA SER A 32 -2.99 -0.11 -10.86
C SER A 32 -3.23 0.01 -9.35
N ALA A 33 -4.48 -0.13 -8.92
CA ALA A 33 -4.84 -0.07 -7.51
C ALA A 33 -4.13 -1.13 -6.66
N LEU A 34 -3.95 -2.34 -7.19
CA LEU A 34 -3.18 -3.40 -6.55
C LEU A 34 -1.70 -3.02 -6.42
N ALA A 35 -1.08 -2.52 -7.49
CA ALA A 35 0.32 -2.09 -7.48
C ALA A 35 0.54 -0.96 -6.48
N ASP A 36 -0.36 0.03 -6.46
CA ASP A 36 -0.30 1.16 -5.54
C ASP A 36 -0.47 0.72 -4.08
N ARG A 37 -1.41 -0.20 -3.82
CA ARG A 37 -1.60 -0.76 -2.47
C ARG A 37 -0.39 -1.55 -2.02
N TRP A 38 0.19 -2.35 -2.91
CA TRP A 38 1.40 -3.13 -2.63
C TRP A 38 2.60 -2.23 -2.33
N ALA A 39 2.81 -1.18 -3.12
CA ALA A 39 3.89 -0.22 -2.91
C ALA A 39 3.77 0.50 -1.55
N ARG A 40 2.54 0.89 -1.17
CA ARG A 40 2.28 1.49 0.16
C ARG A 40 2.61 0.53 1.29
N GLN A 41 2.14 -0.71 1.20
CA GLN A 41 2.39 -1.73 2.21
C GLN A 41 3.89 -2.08 2.34
N GLN A 42 4.61 -2.18 1.22
CA GLN A 42 6.05 -2.43 1.22
C GLN A 42 6.84 -1.30 1.86
N LYS A 43 6.45 -0.04 1.64
CA LYS A 43 7.10 1.11 2.26
C LYS A 43 6.96 1.10 3.79
N GLU A 44 5.79 0.72 4.29
CA GLU A 44 5.55 0.55 5.73
C GLU A 44 6.40 -0.59 6.30
N GLN A 45 6.43 -1.74 5.63
CA GLN A 45 7.22 -2.90 6.07
C GLN A 45 8.73 -2.66 6.06
N GLN A 46 9.26 -1.98 5.03
CA GLN A 46 10.68 -1.64 4.96
C GLN A 46 11.09 -0.64 6.05
N LEU A 47 10.21 0.30 6.39
CA LEU A 47 10.45 1.21 7.50
C LEU A 47 10.53 0.43 8.82
N ASP A 48 9.57 -0.45 9.08
CA ASP A 48 9.55 -1.26 10.30
C ASP A 48 10.77 -2.16 10.41
N GLU A 49 11.19 -2.82 9.32
CA GLU A 49 12.41 -3.64 9.31
C GLU A 49 13.68 -2.82 9.59
N VAL A 50 13.81 -1.65 8.96
CA VAL A 50 14.97 -0.77 9.18
C VAL A 50 14.98 -0.26 10.61
N VAL A 51 13.84 0.19 11.13
CA VAL A 51 13.69 0.68 12.50
C VAL A 51 14.00 -0.44 13.50
N GLN A 52 13.46 -1.64 13.32
CA GLN A 52 13.77 -2.79 14.18
C GLN A 52 15.23 -3.21 14.14
N ARG A 53 15.91 -3.05 13.00
CA ARG A 53 17.35 -3.34 12.89
C ARG A 53 18.23 -2.27 13.53
N VAL A 54 17.84 -1.01 13.41
CA VAL A 54 18.67 0.15 13.76
C VAL A 54 18.44 0.59 15.22
N LEU A 55 17.20 0.54 15.73
CA LEU A 55 16.88 0.95 17.11
C LEU A 55 17.67 0.19 18.18
N PRO A 56 17.84 -1.15 18.13
CA PRO A 56 18.62 -1.87 19.15
C PRO A 56 20.09 -1.43 19.17
N ARG A 57 20.64 -1.06 18.01
CA ARG A 57 22.04 -0.61 17.87
C ARG A 57 22.27 0.77 18.48
N TYR A 58 21.28 1.67 18.40
CA TYR A 58 21.41 3.05 18.89
C TYR A 58 20.64 3.33 20.18
N ARG A 59 20.00 2.31 20.77
CA ARG A 59 19.17 2.43 21.97
C ARG A 59 19.83 3.21 23.10
N GLY A 60 21.08 2.87 23.45
CA GLY A 60 21.81 3.56 24.53
C GLY A 60 22.21 5.01 24.23
N LEU A 61 22.23 5.44 22.97
CA LEU A 61 22.43 6.85 22.59
C LEU A 61 21.09 7.60 22.58
N LEU A 62 20.02 6.96 22.11
CA LEU A 62 18.67 7.51 22.10
C LEU A 62 18.13 7.70 23.52
N ASP A 63 18.37 6.76 24.44
CA ASP A 63 17.99 6.87 25.85
C ASP A 63 18.64 8.10 26.52
N LYS A 64 19.88 8.44 26.13
CA LYS A 64 20.59 9.63 26.63
C LYS A 64 20.06 10.94 26.03
N LEU A 65 19.56 10.91 24.79
CA LEU A 65 18.98 12.07 24.12
C LEU A 65 17.53 12.35 24.56
N GLY A 66 16.79 11.32 24.99
CA GLY A 66 15.42 11.45 25.50
C GLY A 66 15.30 11.91 26.96
N THR A 67 16.42 12.12 27.66
CA THR A 67 16.44 12.58 29.06
C THR A 67 16.79 14.07 29.20
N ALA A 68 16.45 14.90 28.21
CA ALA A 68 16.64 16.36 28.23
C ALA A 68 15.31 17.10 28.35
#